data_AF-A0A849M4I3-F1
#
_entry.id   AF-A0A849M4I3-F1
#
_cell.length_a   1.000
_cell.length_b   1.000
_cell.length_c   1.000
_cell.angle_alpha   90.00
_cell.angle_beta   90.00
_cell.angle_gamma   90.00
#
_symmetry.space_group_name_H-M   'P 1'
#
loop_
_entity.id
_entity.type
_entity.pdbx_description
1 polymer ?
#
loop_
_entity_poly.entity_id
_entity_poly.type
_entity_poly.pdbx_seq_one_letter_code
_entity_poly.pdbx_strand_id
1 'polypeptide(L)' 'MDLNINKMSISEKLKTMEVLWDDICRNTPDFSSPQWHENVLKAREKNLREGKDNFVDWDRAKKDIRNSIE' A
#
# COMPACT_ATOMS: atom_id res chain seq x y z
N MET A 1 -14.57 -17.43 15.58
CA MET A 1 -14.97 -16.16 16.23
C MET A 1 -15.48 -15.26 15.13
N ASP A 2 -16.76 -14.92 15.16
CA ASP A 2 -17.36 -14.08 14.11
C ASP A 2 -17.29 -12.62 14.56
N LEU A 3 -16.49 -11.81 13.87
CA LEU A 3 -16.45 -10.38 14.14
C LEU A 3 -17.77 -9.81 13.63
N ASN A 4 -18.58 -9.22 14.51
CA ASN A 4 -19.83 -8.54 14.16
C ASN A 4 -19.55 -7.22 13.42
N ILE A 5 -18.79 -7.27 12.31
CA ILE A 5 -18.33 -6.10 11.54
C ILE A 5 -19.52 -5.25 11.10
N ASN A 6 -20.65 -5.87 10.79
CA ASN A 6 -21.86 -5.16 10.37
C ASN A 6 -22.45 -4.25 11.46
N LYS A 7 -22.13 -4.48 12.74
CA LYS A 7 -22.58 -3.65 13.87
C LYS A 7 -21.59 -2.55 14.25
N MET A 8 -20.37 -2.57 13.68
CA MET A 8 -19.35 -1.56 13.95
C MET A 8 -19.64 -0.27 13.19
N SER A 9 -19.41 0.86 13.84
CA SER A 9 -19.24 2.16 13.18
C SER A 9 -18.04 2.12 12.22
N ILE A 10 -17.98 3.09 11.30
CA ILE A 10 -16.85 3.19 10.36
C ILE A 10 -15.51 3.36 11.12
N SER A 11 -15.49 4.16 12.18
CA SER A 11 -14.28 4.36 12.99
C SER A 11 -13.80 3.07 13.64
N GLU A 12 -14.72 2.26 14.18
CA GLU A 12 -14.38 0.95 14.78
C GLU A 12 -13.87 -0.05 13.73
N LYS A 13 -14.44 -0.04 12.52
CA LYS A 13 -13.95 -0.86 11.41
C LYS A 13 -12.53 -0.49 11.02
N LEU A 14 -12.26 0.81 10.87
CA LEU A 14 -10.93 1.32 10.50
C LEU A 14 -9.90 0.96 11.58
N LYS A 15 -10.23 1.17 12.85
CA LYS A 15 -9.34 0.81 13.97
C LYS A 15 -9.09 -0.70 14.03
N THR A 16 -10.13 -1.51 13.79
CA THR A 16 -9.99 -2.97 13.74
C THR A 16 -9.06 -3.39 12.59
N MET A 17 -9.21 -2.76 11.42
CA MET A 17 -8.34 -2.99 10.26
C MET A 17 -6.89 -2.62 10.57
N GLU A 18 -6.65 -1.48 11.24
CA GLU A 18 -5.30 -1.07 11.65
C GLU A 18 -4.66 -2.07 12.61
N VAL A 19 -5.38 -2.50 13.64
CA VAL A 19 -4.87 -3.49 14.61
C VAL A 19 -4.54 -4.82 13.93
N LEU A 20 -5.41 -5.29 13.04
CA LEU A 20 -5.17 -6.52 12.27
C LEU A 20 -3.95 -6.39 11.36
N TRP A 21 -3.86 -5.28 10.64
CA TRP A 21 -2.74 -5.01 9.72
C TRP A 21 -1.40 -4.96 10.47
N ASP A 22 -1.37 -4.24 11.58
CA ASP A 22 -0.21 -4.08 12.45
C ASP A 22 0.24 -5.41 13.08
N ASP A 23 -0.71 -6.27 13.47
CA ASP A 23 -0.41 -7.63 13.94
C ASP A 23 0.20 -8.50 12.84
N ILE A 24 -0.38 -8.50 11.63
CA ILE A 24 0.14 -9.24 10.46
C ILE A 24 1.56 -8.79 10.11
N CYS A 25 1.85 -7.49 10.17
CA CYS A 25 3.18 -6.94 9.89
C CYS A 25 4.23 -7.31 10.94
N ARG A 26 3.82 -7.47 12.22
CA ARG A 26 4.74 -7.86 13.30
C ARG A 26 4.99 -9.36 13.37
N ASN A 27 3.94 -10.14 13.17
CA ASN A 27 3.96 -11.59 13.31
C ASN A 27 4.16 -12.26 11.95
N THR A 28 4.90 -11.60 11.05
CA THR A 28 5.00 -11.91 9.63
C THR A 28 5.09 -13.43 9.47
N PRO A 29 4.03 -14.09 8.95
CA PRO A 29 4.16 -15.46 8.51
C PRO A 29 5.30 -15.50 7.50
N ASP A 30 5.85 -16.68 7.23
CA ASP A 30 6.85 -16.90 6.19
C ASP A 30 6.19 -16.64 4.80
N PHE A 31 5.87 -15.38 4.53
CA PHE A 31 5.10 -14.91 3.39
C PHE A 31 6.10 -14.39 2.37
N SER A 32 6.51 -15.30 1.50
CA SER A 32 7.30 -14.94 0.34
C SER A 32 6.47 -14.05 -0.57
N SER A 33 6.99 -12.86 -0.88
CA SER A 33 6.37 -12.00 -1.90
C SER A 33 6.22 -12.79 -3.21
N PRO A 34 5.09 -12.63 -3.94
CA PRO A 34 4.93 -13.29 -5.23
C PRO A 34 6.06 -12.94 -6.20
N GLN A 35 6.45 -13.88 -7.07
CA GLN A 35 7.56 -13.69 -8.01
C GLN A 35 7.41 -12.46 -8.93
N TRP A 36 6.16 -12.10 -9.27
CA TRP A 36 5.90 -10.94 -10.12
C TRP A 36 6.31 -9.62 -9.47
N HIS A 37 6.35 -9.56 -8.13
CA HIS A 37 6.69 -8.35 -7.39
C HIS A 37 8.14 -7.93 -7.65
N GLU A 38 9.06 -8.90 -7.66
CA GLU A 38 10.47 -8.68 -7.99
C GLU A 38 10.63 -8.14 -9.42
N ASN A 39 9.90 -8.71 -10.38
CA ASN A 39 9.96 -8.29 -11.78
C ASN A 39 9.54 -6.83 -11.95
N VAL A 40 8.48 -6.41 -11.25
CA VAL A 40 8.02 -5.01 -11.26
C VAL A 40 9.05 -4.07 -10.65
N LEU A 41 9.66 -4.45 -9.51
CA LEU A 41 10.70 -3.64 -8.87
C LEU A 41 11.93 -3.48 -9.77
N LYS A 42 12.41 -4.57 -10.39
CA LYS A 42 13.52 -4.53 -11.34
C LYS A 42 13.23 -3.63 -12.54
N ALA A 43 12.00 -3.68 -13.07
CA ALA A 43 11.60 -2.82 -14.19
C ALA A 43 11.60 -1.34 -13.79
N ARG A 44 11.04 -1.00 -12.62
CA ARG A 44 11.04 0.38 -12.10
C ARG A 44 12.45 0.91 -11.82
N GLU A 45 13.30 0.07 -11.23
CA GLU A 45 14.69 0.45 -10.95
C GLU A 45 15.48 0.69 -12.26
N LYS A 46 15.24 -0.14 -13.28
CA LYS A 46 15.79 0.09 -14.63
C LYS A 46 15.33 1.41 -15.21
N ASN A 47 14.04 1.73 -15.13
CA ASN A 47 13.51 3.00 -15.64
C ASN A 47 14.10 4.22 -14.93
N LEU A 48 14.31 4.14 -13.61
CA LEU A 48 14.98 5.19 -12.84
C LEU A 48 16.41 5.42 -13.33
N ARG A 49 17.18 4.34 -13.54
CA ARG A 49 18.55 4.42 -14.08
C ARG A 49 18.60 4.98 -15.51
N GLU A 50 17.58 4.69 -16.31
CA GLU A 50 17.44 5.19 -17.68
C GLU A 50 16.84 6.60 -17.76
N GLY A 51 16.48 7.21 -16.62
CA GLY A 51 15.87 8.55 -16.55
C GLY A 51 14.42 8.61 -17.06
N LYS A 52 13.77 7.45 -17.22
CA LYS A 52 12.36 7.33 -17.66
C LYS A 52 11.38 7.55 -16.52
N ASP A 53 11.79 7.18 -15.31
CA ASP A 53 11.04 7.42 -14.07
C ASP A 53 11.83 8.37 -13.17
N ASN A 54 11.13 9.07 -12.29
CA ASN A 54 11.73 9.98 -11.32
C ASN A 54 11.03 9.85 -9.97
N PHE A 55 11.75 10.10 -8.88
CA PHE A 55 11.13 10.27 -7.57
C PHE A 55 10.37 11.59 -7.53
N VAL A 56 9.17 11.56 -6.95
CA VAL A 56 8.33 12.74 -6.74
C VAL A 56 8.02 12.84 -5.26
N ASP A 57 8.04 14.06 -4.75
CA ASP A 57 7.58 14.35 -3.40
C ASP A 57 6.13 13.87 -3.21
N TRP A 58 5.83 13.28 -2.06
CA TRP A 58 4.55 12.63 -1.82
C TRP A 58 3.37 13.60 -1.84
N ASP A 59 3.55 14.81 -1.30
CA ASP A 59 2.48 15.80 -1.28
C ASP A 59 2.27 16.41 -2.66
N ARG A 60 3.35 16.57 -3.44
CA ARG A 60 3.24 16.90 -4.86
C ARG A 60 2.49 15.83 -5.64
N ALA A 61 2.84 14.56 -5.49
CA ALA A 61 2.19 13.46 -6.19
C ALA A 61 0.67 13.41 -5.91
N LYS A 62 0.26 13.57 -4.64
CA LYS A 62 -1.16 13.65 -4.29
C LYS A 62 -1.86 14.84 -4.94
N LYS A 63 -1.21 16.01 -4.97
CA LYS A 63 -1.76 17.21 -5.60
C LYS A 63 -1.97 16.99 -7.09
N ASP A 64 -0.96 16.45 -7.78
CA ASP A 64 -1.02 16.20 -9.22
C ASP A 64 -2.14 15.20 -9.56
N ILE A 65 -2.33 14.14 -8.75
CA ILE A 65 -3.44 13.19 -8.90
C ILE A 65 -4.79 13.88 -8.73
N ARG A 66 -4.98 14.68 -7.66
CA ARG A 66 -6.26 15.40 -7.45
C ARG A 66 -6.58 16.34 -8.60
N ASN A 67 -5.59 17.08 -9.09
CA ASN A 67 -5.76 17.97 -10.23
C ASN A 67 -6.09 17.22 -11.54
N SER A 68 -5.74 15.93 -11.65
CA SER A 68 -5.98 15.13 -12.87
C SER A 68 -7.38 14.53 -12.97
N ILE A 69 -8.14 14.58 -11.86
CA ILE A 69 -9.49 14.01 -11.75
C ILE A 69 -10.58 15.08 -11.57
N GLU A 70 -10.19 16.35 -11.47
CA GLU A 70 -11.07 17.53 -11.45
C GLU A 70 -11.25 18.09 -12.87
#